data_AF-A0A358Y645-F1
#
_entry.id   AF-A0A358Y645-F1
#
_cell.length_a   1.000
_cell.length_b   1.000
_cell.length_c   1.000
_cell.angle_alpha   90.00
_cell.angle_beta   90.00
_cell.angle_gamma   90.00
#
_symmetry.space_group_name_H-M   'P 1'
#
loop_
_entity.id
_entity.type
_entity.pdbx_description
1 polymer ?
#
loop_
_entity_poly.entity_id
_entity_poly.type
_entity_poly.pdbx_seq_one_letter_code
_entity_poly.pdbx_strand_id
1 'polypeptide(L)'
;LIGLCLVYLIMVALYDNFIYPFVVLFSILVALVGAILALNLSASNMGVFTMLGMLMLLGLVAKNAILIVDFANHLKEKGMNTYDALLEAVGERMRPILMTTIAMVIGMIPIATATGSGAEWKNGLAWVLIGGLTSSMFLTIIVVPMMYYVVDRLQEKWKNRKWLKKTALSE
;
A
#
# COMPACT_ATOMS: atom_id res chain seq x y z
N LEU A 1 0.25 16.24 0.08
CA LEU A 1 1.52 16.27 0.85
C LEU A 1 1.29 16.12 2.35
N ILE A 2 0.56 17.03 3.01
CA ILE A 2 0.27 16.95 4.46
C ILE A 2 -0.34 15.57 4.85
N GLY A 3 -1.32 15.09 4.06
CA GLY A 3 -1.90 13.75 4.29
C GLY A 3 -0.92 12.59 4.18
N LEU A 4 0.06 12.66 3.27
CA LEU A 4 1.11 11.65 3.12
C LEU A 4 2.03 11.64 4.37
N CYS A 5 2.41 12.82 4.86
CA CYS A 5 3.17 12.97 6.11
C CYS A 5 2.42 12.41 7.31
N LEU A 6 1.11 12.68 7.42
CA LEU A 6 0.26 12.17 8.50
C LEU A 6 0.20 10.64 8.49
N VAL A 7 -0.07 10.03 7.32
CA VAL A 7 -0.08 8.57 7.18
C VAL A 7 1.27 7.98 7.55
N TYR A 8 2.37 8.59 7.12
CA TYR A 8 3.72 8.14 7.47
C TYR A 8 3.98 8.22 8.98
N LEU A 9 3.66 9.34 9.63
CA LEU A 9 3.86 9.50 11.08
C LEU A 9 3.06 8.48 11.89
N ILE A 10 1.78 8.27 11.53
CA ILE A 10 0.93 7.27 12.20
C ILE A 10 1.51 5.87 12.00
N MET A 11 1.99 5.53 10.80
CA MET A 11 2.62 4.25 10.51
C MET A 11 3.92 4.04 11.30
N VAL A 12 4.77 5.06 11.38
CA VAL A 12 6.00 5.00 12.19
C VAL A 12 5.64 4.78 13.66
N ALA A 13 4.65 5.48 14.19
CA ALA A 13 4.20 5.32 15.56
C ALA A 13 3.57 3.94 15.83
N LEU A 14 2.89 3.35 14.84
CA LEU A 14 2.25 2.04 14.96
C LEU A 14 3.25 0.88 14.97
N TYR A 15 4.27 0.95 14.12
CA TYR A 15 5.21 -0.15 13.88
C TYR A 15 6.54 -0.03 14.61
N ASP A 16 6.77 1.08 15.32
CA ASP A 16 8.01 1.43 16.03
C ASP A 16 9.28 1.22 15.18
N ASN A 17 9.12 1.31 13.86
CA ASN A 17 10.17 1.06 12.87
C ASN A 17 9.95 1.97 11.67
N PHE A 18 10.97 2.74 11.34
CA PHE A 18 10.95 3.73 10.26
C PHE A 18 10.96 3.11 8.85
N ILE A 19 11.29 1.82 8.71
CA ILE A 19 11.48 1.22 7.38
C ILE A 19 10.19 0.59 6.81
N TYR A 20 9.33 0.00 7.65
CA TYR A 20 8.05 -0.55 7.18
C TYR A 20 7.11 0.51 6.55
N PRO A 21 6.97 1.73 7.11
CA PRO A 21 6.19 2.81 6.52
C PRO A 21 6.72 3.26 5.15
N PHE A 22 8.03 3.12 4.90
CA PHE A 22 8.64 3.46 3.61
C PHE A 22 8.18 2.51 2.49
N VAL A 23 7.99 1.23 2.80
CA VAL A 23 7.43 0.25 1.86
C VAL A 23 6.01 0.64 1.45
N VAL A 24 5.20 1.08 2.42
CA VAL A 24 3.81 1.52 2.19
C VAL A 24 3.74 2.78 1.32
N LEU A 25 4.65 3.74 1.54
CA LEU A 25 4.74 4.95 0.72
C LEU A 25 4.99 4.66 -0.76
N PHE A 26 5.77 3.62 -1.07
CA PHE A 26 6.04 3.24 -2.45
C PHE A 26 4.78 2.71 -3.15
N SER A 27 3.98 1.89 -2.47
CA SER A 27 2.68 1.40 -2.99
C SER A 27 1.70 2.55 -3.27
N ILE A 28 1.71 3.57 -2.42
CA ILE A 28 0.89 4.78 -2.60
C ILE A 28 1.26 5.52 -3.90
N LEU A 29 2.56 5.71 -4.18
CA LEU A 29 3.00 6.39 -5.41
C LEU A 29 2.53 5.66 -6.66
N VAL A 30 2.63 4.34 -6.65
CA VAL A 30 2.17 3.48 -7.73
C VAL A 30 0.66 3.58 -7.93
N ALA A 31 -0.10 3.59 -6.83
CA ALA A 31 -1.55 3.70 -6.88
C ALA A 31 -2.02 5.05 -7.46
N LEU A 32 -1.31 6.14 -7.13
CA LEU A 32 -1.58 7.46 -7.70
C LEU A 32 -1.39 7.49 -9.22
N VAL A 33 -0.38 6.78 -9.75
CA VAL A 33 -0.18 6.67 -11.20
C VAL A 33 -1.40 5.98 -11.85
N GLY A 34 -1.87 4.88 -11.28
CA GLY A 34 -3.08 4.19 -11.77
C GLY A 34 -4.34 5.05 -11.70
N ALA A 35 -4.49 5.83 -10.64
CA ALA A 35 -5.62 6.75 -10.46
C ALA A 35 -5.62 7.88 -11.50
N ILE A 36 -4.46 8.48 -11.76
CA ILE A 36 -4.32 9.55 -12.78
C ILE A 36 -4.57 8.99 -14.18
N LEU A 37 -4.07 7.79 -14.48
CA LEU A 37 -4.30 7.13 -15.77
C LEU A 37 -5.79 6.88 -16.01
N ALA A 38 -6.52 6.35 -15.04
CA ALA A 38 -7.95 6.11 -15.19
C ALA A 38 -8.76 7.41 -15.31
N LEU A 39 -8.39 8.44 -14.55
CA LEU A 39 -9.05 9.75 -14.64
C LEU A 39 -8.84 10.40 -16.02
N ASN A 40 -7.64 10.25 -16.60
CA ASN A 40 -7.35 10.74 -17.95
C ASN A 40 -8.17 9.97 -19.00
N LEU A 41 -8.23 8.64 -18.88
CA LEU A 41 -9.05 7.79 -19.76
C LEU A 41 -10.55 8.09 -19.67
N SER A 42 -11.05 8.50 -18.50
CA SER A 42 -12.45 8.84 -18.29
C SER A 42 -12.82 10.28 -18.67
N ALA A 43 -11.88 11.05 -19.22
CA ALA A 43 -12.02 12.46 -19.59
C ALA A 43 -12.66 13.33 -18.49
N SER A 44 -12.48 12.95 -17.23
CA SER A 44 -13.13 13.57 -16.08
C SER A 44 -12.25 14.70 -15.54
N ASN A 45 -12.88 15.80 -15.14
CA ASN A 45 -12.14 17.00 -14.74
C ASN A 45 -11.47 16.82 -13.36
N MET A 46 -10.25 17.34 -13.19
CA MET A 46 -9.58 17.42 -11.89
C MET A 46 -10.26 18.48 -11.01
N GLY A 47 -11.26 18.05 -10.25
CA GLY A 47 -11.97 18.87 -9.26
C GLY A 47 -11.67 18.45 -7.82
N VAL A 48 -12.27 19.16 -6.86
CA VAL A 48 -12.14 18.89 -5.42
C VAL A 48 -12.50 17.43 -5.06
N PHE A 49 -13.51 16.86 -5.73
CA PHE A 49 -13.94 15.48 -5.50
C PHE A 49 -12.93 14.44 -6.00
N THR A 50 -12.22 14.71 -7.10
CA THR A 50 -11.12 13.83 -7.54
C THR A 50 -9.97 13.86 -6.55
N MET A 51 -9.67 15.00 -5.93
CA MET A 51 -8.67 15.12 -4.87
C MET A 51 -9.09 14.38 -3.60
N LEU A 52 -10.37 14.46 -3.23
CA LEU A 52 -10.92 13.64 -2.14
C LEU A 52 -10.81 12.15 -2.45
N GLY A 53 -11.08 11.73 -3.68
CA GLY A 53 -10.85 10.35 -4.14
C GLY A 53 -9.39 9.92 -4.00
N MET A 54 -8.44 10.79 -4.39
CA MET A 54 -7.01 10.52 -4.22
C MET A 54 -6.63 10.39 -2.74
N LEU A 55 -7.21 11.21 -1.85
CA LEU A 55 -6.98 11.10 -0.41
C LEU A 55 -7.53 9.78 0.16
N MET A 56 -8.74 9.37 -0.25
CA MET A 56 -9.30 8.06 0.15
C MET A 56 -8.43 6.91 -0.35
N LEU A 57 -7.92 7.02 -1.58
CA LEU A 57 -7.02 6.03 -2.18
C LEU A 57 -5.79 5.78 -1.31
N LEU A 58 -5.19 6.84 -0.74
CA LEU A 58 -4.04 6.70 0.17
C LEU A 58 -4.32 5.73 1.31
N GLY A 59 -5.48 5.87 1.97
CA GLY A 59 -5.86 5.03 3.11
C GLY A 59 -6.18 3.59 2.71
N LEU A 60 -6.88 3.41 1.58
CA LEU A 60 -7.25 2.07 1.08
C LEU A 60 -6.03 1.26 0.67
N VAL A 61 -5.10 1.89 -0.05
CA VAL A 61 -3.84 1.27 -0.48
C VAL A 61 -2.94 0.99 0.71
N ALA A 62 -2.84 1.96 1.63
CA ALA A 62 -2.10 1.77 2.87
C ALA A 62 -2.60 0.55 3.63
N LYS A 63 -3.92 0.43 3.85
CA LYS A 63 -4.52 -0.73 4.54
C LYS A 63 -4.08 -2.05 3.94
N ASN A 64 -4.09 -2.17 2.60
CA ASN A 64 -3.70 -3.41 1.93
C ASN A 64 -2.21 -3.74 2.13
N ALA A 65 -1.34 -2.74 2.07
CA ALA A 65 0.10 -2.92 2.31
C ALA A 65 0.42 -3.27 3.78
N ILE A 66 -0.21 -2.52 4.71
CA ILE A 66 -0.13 -2.72 6.17
C ILE A 66 -0.49 -4.16 6.53
N LEU A 67 -1.58 -4.69 5.98
CA LEU A 67 -2.06 -6.04 6.30
C LEU A 67 -1.02 -7.13 5.98
N ILE A 68 -0.28 -6.98 4.89
CA ILE A 68 0.77 -7.92 4.49
C ILE A 68 1.97 -7.80 5.42
N VAL A 69 2.43 -6.57 5.66
CA VAL A 69 3.59 -6.27 6.51
C VAL A 69 3.36 -6.72 7.96
N ASP A 70 2.19 -6.45 8.50
CA ASP A 70 1.80 -6.83 9.86
C ASP A 70 1.79 -8.34 10.05
N PHE A 71 1.20 -9.07 9.08
CA PHE A 71 1.15 -10.53 9.14
C PHE A 71 2.53 -11.16 8.98
N ALA A 72 3.37 -10.60 8.09
CA ALA A 72 4.75 -11.04 7.93
C ALA A 72 5.56 -10.82 9.23
N ASN A 73 5.41 -9.66 9.87
CA ASN A 73 6.04 -9.39 11.17
C ASN A 73 5.57 -10.39 12.24
N HIS A 74 4.26 -10.64 12.32
CA HIS A 74 3.70 -11.58 13.28
C HIS A 74 4.21 -13.02 13.08
N LEU A 75 4.41 -13.45 11.83
CA LEU A 75 5.00 -14.77 11.53
C LEU A 75 6.49 -14.83 11.84
N LYS A 76 7.23 -13.72 11.65
CA LYS A 76 8.64 -13.62 12.06
C LYS A 76 8.80 -13.64 13.59
N GLU A 77 7.89 -13.04 14.34
CA GLU A 77 7.88 -13.13 15.82
C GLU A 77 7.71 -14.58 16.30
N LYS A 78 7.05 -15.42 15.50
CA LYS A 78 6.95 -16.87 15.74
C LYS A 78 8.20 -17.66 15.34
N GLY A 79 9.26 -16.98 14.91
CA GLY A 79 10.55 -17.59 14.54
C GLY A 79 10.65 -18.06 13.10
N MET A 80 9.70 -17.71 12.24
CA MET A 80 9.70 -18.09 10.83
C MET A 80 10.72 -17.24 10.03
N ASN A 81 11.36 -17.85 9.03
CA ASN A 81 12.27 -17.12 8.14
C ASN A 81 11.49 -16.08 7.32
N THR A 82 12.11 -14.94 7.01
CA THR A 82 11.48 -13.80 6.32
C THR A 82 10.84 -14.19 4.99
N TYR A 83 11.48 -15.08 4.23
CA TYR A 83 10.95 -15.53 2.94
C TYR A 83 9.67 -16.36 3.11
N ASP A 84 9.68 -17.32 4.04
CA ASP A 84 8.53 -18.19 4.31
C ASP A 84 7.38 -17.40 4.94
N ALA A 85 7.70 -16.47 5.86
CA ALA A 85 6.73 -15.56 6.47
C ALA A 85 6.02 -14.68 5.44
N LEU A 86 6.75 -14.18 4.44
CA LEU A 86 6.16 -13.38 3.36
C LEU A 86 5.28 -14.22 2.43
N LEU A 87 5.71 -15.43 2.06
CA LEU A 87 4.91 -16.32 1.22
C LEU A 87 3.58 -16.69 1.90
N GLU A 88 3.64 -17.07 3.17
CA GLU A 88 2.47 -17.38 3.98
C GLU A 88 1.55 -16.16 4.13
N ALA A 89 2.13 -14.99 4.44
CA ALA A 89 1.39 -13.73 4.57
C ALA A 89 0.67 -13.34 3.29
N VAL A 90 1.33 -13.45 2.13
CA VAL A 90 0.68 -13.17 0.84
C VAL A 90 -0.40 -14.21 0.56
N GLY A 91 -0.14 -15.50 0.79
CA GLY A 91 -1.12 -16.57 0.55
C GLY A 91 -2.43 -16.38 1.32
N GLU A 92 -2.34 -16.10 2.62
CA GLU A 92 -3.48 -15.88 3.50
C GLU A 92 -4.21 -14.56 3.21
N ARG A 93 -3.46 -13.48 2.95
CA ARG A 93 -4.04 -12.14 2.77
C ARG A 93 -4.50 -11.84 1.36
N MET A 94 -4.01 -12.56 0.35
CA MET A 94 -4.40 -12.34 -1.04
C MET A 94 -5.91 -12.47 -1.20
N ARG A 95 -6.55 -13.53 -0.68
CA ARG A 95 -8.00 -13.72 -0.83
C ARG A 95 -8.81 -12.54 -0.25
N PRO A 96 -8.59 -12.09 1.01
CA PRO A 96 -9.21 -10.88 1.53
C PRO A 96 -8.95 -9.61 0.72
N ILE A 97 -7.71 -9.37 0.27
CA ILE A 97 -7.35 -8.15 -0.49
C ILE A 97 -8.05 -8.11 -1.84
N LEU A 98 -8.11 -9.25 -2.54
CA LEU A 98 -8.83 -9.37 -3.80
C LEU A 98 -10.34 -9.13 -3.57
N MET A 99 -10.93 -9.75 -2.54
CA MET A 99 -12.34 -9.61 -2.21
C MET A 99 -12.76 -8.16 -1.99
N THR A 100 -12.03 -7.42 -1.14
CA THR A 100 -12.36 -6.03 -0.83
C THR A 100 -12.18 -5.13 -2.04
N THR A 101 -11.10 -5.33 -2.80
CA THR A 101 -10.80 -4.48 -3.95
C THR A 101 -11.80 -4.70 -5.07
N ILE A 102 -12.13 -5.96 -5.39
CA ILE A 102 -13.11 -6.29 -6.43
C ILE A 102 -14.49 -5.76 -6.02
N ALA A 103 -14.92 -5.96 -4.78
CA ALA A 103 -16.19 -5.43 -4.29
C ALA A 103 -16.27 -3.91 -4.42
N MET A 104 -15.18 -3.21 -4.10
CA MET A 104 -15.12 -1.75 -4.19
C MET A 104 -15.10 -1.27 -5.65
N VAL A 105 -14.33 -1.91 -6.52
CA VAL A 105 -14.31 -1.60 -7.95
C VAL A 105 -15.70 -1.78 -8.55
N ILE A 106 -16.33 -2.93 -8.34
CA ILE A 106 -17.68 -3.22 -8.87
C ILE A 106 -18.72 -2.25 -8.29
N GLY A 107 -18.65 -1.96 -6.99
CA GLY A 107 -19.56 -1.01 -6.32
C GLY A 107 -19.42 0.42 -6.84
N MET A 108 -18.25 0.78 -7.38
CA MET A 108 -17.99 2.10 -7.95
C MET A 108 -18.38 2.20 -9.43
N ILE A 109 -18.56 1.10 -10.15
CA ILE A 109 -18.94 1.12 -11.59
C ILE A 109 -20.23 1.93 -11.83
N PRO A 110 -21.35 1.71 -11.10
CA PRO A 110 -22.58 2.48 -11.33
C PRO A 110 -22.40 3.97 -11.06
N ILE A 111 -21.53 4.31 -10.10
CA ILE A 111 -21.22 5.69 -9.74
C ILE A 111 -20.33 6.33 -10.81
N ALA A 112 -19.41 5.57 -11.42
CA ALA A 112 -18.51 6.04 -12.47
C ALA A 112 -19.23 6.33 -13.79
N THR A 113 -20.30 5.58 -14.09
CA THR A 113 -21.10 5.71 -15.33
C THR A 113 -22.40 6.49 -15.15
N ALA A 114 -22.64 7.06 -13.96
CA ALA A 114 -23.88 7.78 -13.70
C ALA A 114 -23.98 9.03 -14.59
N THR A 115 -25.18 9.29 -15.12
CA THR A 115 -25.50 10.50 -15.90
C THR A 115 -26.69 11.19 -15.25
N GLY A 116 -26.47 12.37 -14.68
CA GLY A 116 -27.50 13.12 -13.95
C GLY A 116 -26.93 14.37 -13.28
N SER A 117 -27.77 15.13 -12.58
CA SER A 117 -27.32 16.32 -11.84
C SER A 117 -26.30 15.95 -10.77
N GLY A 118 -25.14 16.61 -10.77
CA GLY A 118 -24.03 16.32 -9.86
C GLY A 118 -23.27 15.02 -10.15
N ALA A 119 -23.55 14.35 -11.29
CA ALA A 119 -22.86 13.12 -11.65
C ALA A 119 -21.37 13.37 -11.96
N GLU A 120 -21.01 14.48 -12.60
CA GLU A 120 -19.62 14.81 -12.92
C GLU A 120 -18.70 14.76 -11.68
N TRP A 121 -19.22 15.14 -10.51
CA TRP A 121 -18.47 15.22 -9.26
C TRP A 121 -18.26 13.82 -8.66
N LYS A 122 -19.28 12.95 -8.78
CA LYS A 122 -19.26 11.56 -8.31
C LYS A 122 -18.46 10.66 -9.24
N ASN A 123 -18.58 10.86 -10.55
CA ASN A 123 -17.88 10.10 -11.57
C ASN A 123 -16.37 10.27 -11.41
N GLY A 124 -15.88 11.51 -11.23
CA GLY A 124 -14.45 11.78 -11.03
C GLY A 124 -13.88 11.07 -9.80
N LEU A 125 -14.62 11.03 -8.69
CA LEU A 125 -14.22 10.29 -7.49
C LEU A 125 -14.17 8.77 -7.74
N ALA A 126 -15.19 8.22 -8.41
CA ALA A 126 -15.29 6.79 -8.69
C ALA A 126 -14.17 6.31 -9.64
N TRP A 127 -13.86 7.07 -10.70
CA TRP A 127 -12.80 6.71 -11.66
C TRP A 127 -11.40 6.69 -11.02
N VAL A 128 -11.11 7.65 -10.14
CA VAL A 128 -9.86 7.69 -9.36
C VAL A 128 -9.73 6.42 -8.50
N LEU A 129 -10.80 6.03 -7.81
CA LEU A 129 -10.80 4.84 -6.96
C LEU A 129 -10.67 3.56 -7.80
N ILE A 130 -11.43 3.41 -8.88
CA ILE A 130 -11.36 2.23 -9.75
C ILE A 130 -9.94 2.07 -10.30
N GLY A 131 -9.38 3.11 -10.93
CA GLY A 131 -8.05 3.04 -11.52
C GLY A 131 -6.93 2.79 -10.54
N GLY A 132 -6.93 3.54 -9.44
CA GLY A 132 -5.88 3.42 -8.44
C GLY A 132 -5.99 2.11 -7.64
N LEU A 133 -7.19 1.63 -7.32
CA LEU A 133 -7.36 0.35 -6.63
C LEU A 133 -6.99 -0.83 -7.54
N THR A 134 -7.44 -0.84 -8.79
CA THR A 134 -7.08 -1.91 -9.74
C THR A 134 -5.57 -1.96 -9.95
N SER A 135 -4.92 -0.83 -10.22
CA SER A 135 -3.46 -0.78 -10.36
C SER A 135 -2.75 -1.19 -9.07
N SER A 136 -3.14 -0.61 -7.93
CA SER A 136 -2.49 -0.89 -6.65
C SER A 136 -2.66 -2.32 -6.18
N MET A 137 -3.76 -3.01 -6.48
CA MET A 137 -4.00 -4.38 -6.06
C MET A 137 -2.95 -5.33 -6.62
N PHE A 138 -2.73 -5.29 -7.94
CA PHE A 138 -1.72 -6.12 -8.59
C PHE A 138 -0.31 -5.75 -8.13
N LEU A 139 -0.01 -4.44 -8.06
CA LEU A 139 1.33 -4.00 -7.72
C LEU A 139 1.63 -4.16 -6.22
N THR A 140 0.67 -4.01 -5.31
CA THR A 140 0.88 -4.18 -3.86
C THR A 140 1.23 -5.61 -3.52
N ILE A 141 0.56 -6.60 -4.13
CA ILE A 141 0.83 -8.03 -3.88
C ILE A 141 2.27 -8.41 -4.29
N ILE A 142 2.85 -7.74 -5.27
CA ILE A 142 4.22 -8.03 -5.77
C ILE A 142 5.27 -7.12 -5.11
N VAL A 143 5.01 -5.81 -5.09
CA VAL A 143 5.97 -4.79 -4.67
C VAL A 143 6.15 -4.78 -3.15
N VAL A 144 5.09 -4.98 -2.36
CA VAL A 144 5.21 -4.94 -0.89
C VAL A 144 6.09 -6.07 -0.36
N PRO A 145 5.90 -7.35 -0.74
CA PRO A 145 6.78 -8.42 -0.28
C PRO A 145 8.23 -8.26 -0.75
N MET A 146 8.44 -7.83 -2.00
CA MET A 146 9.77 -7.59 -2.55
C MET A 146 10.51 -6.50 -1.79
N MET A 147 9.85 -5.36 -1.54
CA MET A 147 10.44 -4.25 -0.79
C MET A 147 10.67 -4.63 0.67
N TYR A 148 9.75 -5.36 1.29
CA TYR A 148 9.94 -5.88 2.65
C TYR A 148 11.15 -6.81 2.72
N TYR A 149 11.29 -7.75 1.79
CA TYR A 149 12.43 -8.67 1.74
C TYR A 149 13.78 -7.95 1.58
N VAL A 150 13.85 -6.96 0.69
CA VAL A 150 15.06 -6.15 0.49
C VAL A 150 15.41 -5.38 1.76
N VAL A 151 14.42 -4.74 2.38
CA VAL A 151 14.57 -4.00 3.64
C VAL A 151 15.09 -4.89 4.75
N ASP A 152 14.49 -6.07 4.91
CA ASP A 152 14.83 -6.96 6.00
C ASP A 152 16.24 -7.53 5.86
N ARG A 153 16.63 -7.90 4.64
CA ARG A 153 18.00 -8.34 4.32
C ARG A 153 19.04 -7.23 4.56
N LEU A 154 18.67 -5.97 4.31
CA LEU A 154 19.53 -4.83 4.63
C LEU A 154 19.69 -4.64 6.14
N GLN A 155 18.61 -4.80 6.92
CA GLN A 155 18.65 -4.76 8.38
C GLN A 155 19.53 -5.88 8.96
N GLU A 156 19.40 -7.11 8.48
CA GLU A 156 20.25 -8.23 8.91
C GLU A 156 21.73 -7.98 8.61
N LYS A 157 22.07 -7.49 7.41
CA LYS A 157 23.46 -7.13 7.05
C LYS A 157 24.02 -6.04 7.95
N TRP A 158 23.21 -5.05 8.33
CA TRP A 158 23.62 -3.99 9.26
C TRP A 158 23.80 -4.51 10.69
N LYS A 159 22.92 -5.39 11.17
CA LYS A 159 23.02 -6.03 12.49
C LYS A 159 24.27 -6.90 12.58
N ASN A 160 24.56 -7.71 11.55
CA ASN A 160 25.77 -8.54 11.50
C ASN A 160 27.06 -7.72 11.44
N ARG A 161 27.08 -6.58 10.72
CA ARG A 161 28.23 -5.66 10.73
C ARG A 161 28.47 -5.00 12.09
N LYS A 162 27.41 -4.64 12.83
CA LYS A 162 27.53 -4.10 14.19
C LYS A 162 27.99 -5.16 15.19
N TRP A 163 27.54 -6.41 15.03
CA TRP A 163 27.97 -7.51 15.87
C TRP A 163 29.46 -7.81 15.67
N LEU A 164 29.93 -7.96 14.43
CA LEU A 164 31.34 -8.18 14.11
C LEU A 164 32.26 -7.06 14.60
N LYS A 165 31.82 -5.79 14.53
CA LYS A 165 32.58 -4.68 15.13
C LYS A 165 32.62 -4.72 16.66
N LYS A 166 31.60 -5.29 17.31
CA LYS A 166 31.55 -5.39 18.78
C LYS A 166 32.42 -6.54 19.29
N THR A 167 32.49 -7.66 18.56
CA THR A 167 33.38 -8.79 18.88
C THR A 167 34.85 -8.46 18.61
N ALA A 168 35.16 -7.68 17.57
CA ALA A 168 36.53 -7.24 17.25
C ALA A 168 37.07 -6.10 18.15
N LEU A 169 36.25 -5.55 19.04
CA LEU A 169 36.66 -4.53 20.03
C LEU A 169 36.71 -5.09 21.46
N SER A 170 36.40 -6.38 21.64
CA SER A 170 36.46 -7.10 22.92
C SER A 170 37.63 -8.09 23.02
N GLU A 171 38.47 -8.14 21.99
CA GLU A 171 39.80 -8.78 21.97
C GLU A 171 40.87 -7.68 21.95
#